data_AF-A0A2V5I488-F1
#
_entry.id   AF-A0A2V5I488-F1
#
_cell.length_a   1.000
_cell.length_b   1.000
_cell.length_c   1.000
_cell.angle_alpha   90.00
_cell.angle_beta   90.00
_cell.angle_gamma   90.00
#
_symmetry.space_group_name_H-M   'P 1'
#
loop_
_entity.id
_entity.type
_entity.pdbx_description
1 polymer ?
#
loop_
_entity_poly.entity_id
_entity_poly.type
_entity_poly.pdbx_seq_one_letter_code
_entity_poly.pdbx_strand_id
1 'polypeptide(L)'
;MPVPNPKLDGRLEHAITSTSPEILQNVVKDLCADMPEARNHLSSRLLLPEEQIVLVKSTETTNGPLEAGSKRKRGSQDSVPASDENKKVKLRYATCQNCTEEFDVTKNTSTSCHFHPSKT
;
A
#
# COMPACT_ATOMS: atom_id res chain seq x y z
N MET A 1 20.08 15.96 -17.36
CA MET A 1 19.05 16.88 -17.91
C MET A 1 17.87 16.89 -16.94
N PRO A 2 17.53 18.01 -16.29
CA PRO A 2 16.28 18.11 -15.55
C PRO A 2 15.13 17.94 -16.55
N VAL A 3 14.25 16.97 -16.28
CA VAL A 3 13.06 16.76 -17.10
C VAL A 3 12.19 18.01 -16.91
N PRO A 4 11.83 18.74 -17.98
CA PRO A 4 10.93 19.87 -17.84
C PRO A 4 9.62 19.33 -17.29
N ASN A 5 9.33 19.70 -16.04
CA ASN A 5 8.07 19.36 -15.42
C ASN A 5 6.99 20.10 -16.23
N PRO A 6 6.10 19.40 -16.95
CA PRO A 6 5.08 20.08 -17.72
C PRO A 6 4.27 20.92 -16.73
N LYS A 7 4.24 22.24 -16.93
CA LYS A 7 3.43 23.12 -16.10
C LYS A 7 1.99 22.64 -16.23
N LEU A 8 1.45 22.11 -15.15
CA LEU A 8 0.03 21.81 -15.07
C LEU A 8 -0.71 23.13 -15.26
N ASP A 9 -1.78 23.10 -16.05
CA ASP A 9 -2.62 24.28 -16.25
C ASP A 9 -3.18 24.71 -14.89
N GLY A 10 -3.12 26.01 -14.56
CA GLY A 10 -3.50 26.49 -13.23
C GLY A 10 -4.96 26.18 -12.86
N ARG A 11 -5.85 26.02 -13.86
CA ARG A 11 -7.24 25.60 -13.64
C ARG A 11 -7.33 24.11 -13.31
N LEU A 12 -6.49 23.30 -13.95
CA LEU A 12 -6.37 21.88 -13.64
C LEU A 12 -5.79 21.66 -12.24
N GLU A 13 -4.76 22.41 -11.84
CA GLU A 13 -4.20 22.36 -10.48
C GLU A 13 -5.25 22.71 -9.42
N HIS A 14 -6.02 23.77 -9.66
CA HIS A 14 -7.12 24.14 -8.76
C HIS A 14 -8.20 23.05 -8.69
N ALA A 15 -8.56 22.43 -9.83
CA ALA A 15 -9.53 21.34 -9.84
C ALA A 15 -9.05 20.14 -9.02
N ILE A 16 -7.78 19.73 -9.16
CA ILE A 16 -7.21 18.59 -8.42
C ILE A 16 -7.23 18.85 -6.90
N THR A 17 -6.92 20.09 -6.47
CA THR A 17 -6.81 20.44 -5.05
C THR A 17 -8.15 20.73 -4.38
N SER A 18 -9.15 21.18 -5.13
CA SER A 18 -10.49 21.51 -4.61
C SER A 18 -11.51 20.36 -4.69
N THR A 19 -11.24 19.37 -5.53
CA THR A 19 -12.12 18.21 -5.72
C THR A 19 -12.05 17.24 -4.53
N SER A 20 -13.14 16.50 -4.28
CA SER A 20 -13.16 15.52 -3.20
C SER A 20 -12.22 14.33 -3.46
N PRO A 21 -11.71 13.68 -2.40
CA PRO A 21 -10.84 12.50 -2.54
C PRO A 21 -11.51 11.35 -3.32
N GLU A 22 -12.82 11.16 -3.14
CA GLU A 22 -13.57 10.11 -3.83
C GLU A 22 -13.59 10.32 -5.34
N ILE A 23 -13.86 11.54 -5.79
CA ILE A 23 -13.85 11.87 -7.22
C ILE A 23 -12.43 11.70 -7.77
N LEU A 24 -11.41 12.18 -7.04
CA LEU A 24 -10.02 12.05 -7.47
C LEU A 24 -9.60 10.57 -7.57
N GLN A 25 -10.02 9.73 -6.63
CA GLN A 25 -9.78 8.28 -6.68
C GLN A 25 -10.44 7.64 -7.89
N ASN A 26 -11.66 8.04 -8.24
CA ASN A 26 -12.35 7.52 -9.42
C ASN A 26 -11.62 7.91 -10.70
N VAL A 27 -11.25 9.19 -10.84
CA VAL A 27 -10.45 9.66 -11.98
C VAL A 27 -9.12 8.89 -12.08
N VAL A 28 -8.43 8.66 -10.97
CA VAL A 28 -7.17 7.90 -10.96
C VAL A 28 -7.38 6.44 -11.38
N LYS A 29 -8.48 5.80 -10.96
CA LYS A 29 -8.84 4.44 -11.40
C LYS A 29 -9.10 4.38 -12.90
N ASP A 30 -9.85 5.35 -13.44
CA ASP A 30 -10.13 5.44 -14.88
C ASP A 30 -8.83 5.60 -15.66
N LEU A 31 -7.92 6.48 -15.22
CA LEU A 31 -6.60 6.64 -15.85
C LEU A 31 -5.76 5.36 -15.80
N CYS A 32 -5.89 4.53 -14.76
CA CYS A 32 -5.22 3.23 -14.69
C CYS A 32 -5.81 2.18 -15.63
N ALA A 33 -7.10 2.30 -15.95
CA ALA A 33 -7.78 1.44 -16.92
C ALA A 33 -7.38 1.81 -18.35
N ASP A 34 -7.29 3.11 -18.63
CA ASP A 34 -7.04 3.63 -19.98
C ASP A 34 -5.55 3.63 -20.36
N MET A 35 -4.65 3.85 -19.39
CA MET A 35 -3.21 4.02 -19.64
C MET A 35 -2.36 3.04 -18.81
N PRO A 36 -1.75 2.02 -19.43
CA PRO A 36 -0.93 1.05 -18.70
C PRO A 36 0.33 1.69 -18.08
N GLU A 37 0.89 2.73 -18.70
CA GLU A 37 2.02 3.49 -18.14
C GLU A 37 1.62 4.21 -16.85
N ALA A 38 0.41 4.78 -16.80
CA ALA A 38 -0.12 5.43 -15.59
C ALA A 38 -0.29 4.40 -14.47
N ARG A 39 -0.83 3.22 -14.79
CA ARG A 39 -0.95 2.10 -13.83
C ARG A 39 0.41 1.68 -13.29
N ASN A 40 1.42 1.50 -14.14
CA ASN A 40 2.77 1.11 -13.72
C ASN A 40 3.40 2.19 -12.83
N HIS A 41 3.27 3.46 -13.22
CA HIS A 41 3.77 4.59 -12.44
C HIS A 41 3.12 4.66 -11.05
N LEU A 42 1.79 4.54 -10.98
CA LEU A 42 1.07 4.55 -9.71
C LEU A 42 1.38 3.33 -8.85
N SER A 43 1.51 2.15 -9.46
CA SER A 43 1.91 0.92 -8.76
C SER A 43 3.29 1.10 -8.12
N SER A 44 4.28 1.61 -8.86
CA SER A 44 5.64 1.83 -8.33
C SER A 44 5.70 2.85 -7.18
N ARG A 45 4.71 3.76 -7.10
CA ARG A 45 4.65 4.80 -6.08
C ARG A 45 3.83 4.41 -4.87
N LEU A 46 2.66 3.80 -5.06
CA LEU A 46 1.70 3.52 -3.99
C LEU A 46 1.88 2.14 -3.36
N LEU A 47 2.56 1.24 -4.06
CA LEU A 47 2.79 -0.13 -3.62
C LEU A 47 4.27 -0.33 -3.27
N LEU A 48 4.52 -1.21 -2.30
CA LEU A 48 5.87 -1.65 -1.99
C LEU A 48 6.34 -2.66 -3.04
N PRO A 49 7.53 -2.45 -3.64
CA PRO A 49 8.13 -3.45 -4.50
C PRO A 49 8.50 -4.69 -3.68
N GLU A 50 8.35 -5.86 -4.29
CA GLU A 50 8.41 -7.16 -3.60
C GLU A 50 9.74 -7.38 -2.85
N GLU A 51 10.84 -6.75 -3.30
CA GLU A 51 12.16 -6.91 -2.67
C GLU A 51 12.23 -6.32 -1.25
N GLN A 52 11.44 -5.28 -0.94
CA GLN A 52 11.41 -4.67 0.39
C GLN A 52 10.56 -5.45 1.40
N ILE A 53 9.67 -6.32 0.92
CA ILE A 53 8.76 -7.13 1.75
C ILE A 53 9.52 -8.27 2.43
N VAL A 54 10.60 -8.75 1.82
CA VAL A 54 11.44 -9.83 2.35
C VAL A 54 12.31 -9.36 3.52
N LEU A 55 12.79 -8.11 3.50
CA LEU A 55 13.69 -7.58 4.54
C LEU A 55 13.00 -7.47 5.92
N VAL A 56 11.69 -7.19 5.95
CA VAL A 56 10.92 -7.03 7.20
C VAL A 56 10.57 -8.37 7.85
N LYS A 57 10.69 -9.50 7.14
CA LYS A 57 10.28 -10.81 7.66
C LYS A 57 11.38 -11.57 8.41
N SER A 58 12.61 -11.04 8.45
CA SER A 58 13.80 -11.80 8.89
C SER A 58 14.27 -11.54 10.32
N THR A 59 13.47 -10.91 11.19
CA THR A 59 13.87 -10.64 12.58
C THR A 59 13.06 -11.37 13.67
N GLU A 60 12.38 -12.47 13.36
CA GLU A 60 11.90 -13.39 14.41
C GLU A 60 12.31 -14.84 14.11
N THR A 61 13.42 -15.24 14.71
CA THR A 61 13.92 -16.62 14.73
C THR A 61 13.64 -17.25 16.10
N THR A 62 13.26 -18.54 16.07
CA THR A 62 13.42 -19.60 17.10
C THR A 62 12.34 -19.65 18.21
N ASN A 63 11.61 -20.74 18.47
CA ASN A 63 11.91 -22.18 18.41
C ASN A 63 10.62 -23.02 18.17
N GLY A 64 10.71 -24.15 17.46
CA GLY A 64 9.64 -25.19 17.35
C GLY A 64 9.67 -26.19 18.53
N PRO A 65 9.27 -27.46 18.37
CA PRO A 65 8.19 -28.10 17.60
C PRO A 65 7.21 -28.87 18.55
N LEU A 66 6.17 -29.55 18.02
CA LEU A 66 5.71 -30.92 18.39
C LEU A 66 4.24 -31.21 17.98
N GLU A 67 4.10 -32.09 16.98
CA GLU A 67 3.18 -33.24 16.81
C GLU A 67 1.82 -33.30 17.55
N ALA A 68 0.75 -33.62 16.80
CA ALA A 68 -0.08 -34.83 16.96
C ALA A 68 -1.47 -34.64 16.32
N GLY A 69 -1.83 -35.55 15.40
CA GLY A 69 -2.97 -35.40 14.50
C GLY A 69 -4.36 -35.68 15.08
N SER A 70 -5.39 -35.50 14.23
CA SER A 70 -6.69 -36.16 14.34
C SER A 70 -7.53 -36.01 13.07
N LYS A 71 -8.45 -36.95 12.90
CA LYS A 71 -9.08 -37.45 11.66
C LYS A 71 -10.23 -36.58 11.10
N ARG A 72 -10.28 -36.50 9.76
CA ARG A 72 -11.41 -36.65 8.81
C ARG A 72 -12.77 -35.93 9.03
N LYS A 73 -13.18 -35.24 7.94
CA LYS A 73 -14.46 -35.37 7.16
C LYS A 73 -15.59 -34.34 7.38
N ARG A 74 -15.81 -33.56 6.30
CA ARG A 74 -17.09 -33.18 5.63
C ARG A 74 -17.56 -31.72 5.79
N GLY A 75 -17.92 -31.13 4.64
CA GLY A 75 -18.78 -29.95 4.50
C GLY A 75 -18.03 -28.76 3.90
N SER A 76 -17.88 -28.70 2.58
CA SER A 76 -18.79 -27.97 1.68
C SER A 76 -18.80 -26.47 1.96
N GLN A 77 -17.89 -25.73 1.33
CA GLN A 77 -18.21 -24.39 0.85
C GLN A 77 -17.66 -24.23 -0.56
N ASP A 78 -18.61 -24.10 -1.47
CA ASP A 78 -18.47 -23.47 -2.77
C ASP A 78 -17.68 -22.16 -2.59
N SER A 79 -16.50 -22.10 -3.18
CA SER A 79 -15.72 -20.88 -3.30
C SER A 79 -15.13 -20.89 -4.70
N VAL A 80 -15.79 -20.08 -5.53
CA VAL A 80 -15.34 -19.49 -6.79
C VAL A 80 -13.82 -19.42 -6.90
N PRO A 81 -13.26 -19.73 -8.09
CA PRO A 81 -11.87 -20.10 -8.24
C PRO A 81 -10.96 -18.93 -7.86
N ALA A 82 -9.98 -19.26 -7.00
CA ALA A 82 -8.82 -18.45 -6.76
C ALA A 82 -8.13 -18.14 -8.10
N SER A 83 -8.33 -16.92 -8.61
CA SER A 83 -7.42 -16.35 -9.58
C SER A 83 -6.16 -15.91 -8.85
N ASP A 84 -5.14 -16.74 -9.04
CA ASP A 84 -3.75 -16.41 -9.35
C ASP A 84 -2.98 -15.37 -8.52
N GLU A 85 -1.86 -15.87 -7.99
CA GLU A 85 -0.67 -15.13 -7.59
C GLU A 85 -0.88 -14.02 -6.55
N ASN A 86 -1.10 -14.47 -5.30
CA ASN A 86 -0.88 -13.70 -4.07
C ASN A 86 0.61 -13.34 -3.88
N LYS A 87 1.18 -12.58 -4.81
CA LYS A 87 2.27 -11.66 -4.50
C LYS A 87 1.66 -10.67 -3.54
N LYS A 88 2.00 -10.77 -2.26
CA LYS A 88 1.44 -9.94 -1.18
C LYS A 88 1.95 -8.50 -1.36
N VAL A 89 1.43 -7.78 -2.33
CA VAL A 89 1.81 -6.40 -2.57
C VAL A 89 1.23 -5.56 -1.43
N LYS A 90 2.13 -4.98 -0.64
CA LYS A 90 1.77 -4.22 0.56
C LYS A 90 1.68 -2.73 0.21
N LEU A 91 0.69 -2.03 0.76
CA LEU A 91 0.56 -0.59 0.58
C LEU A 91 1.80 0.11 1.14
N ARG A 92 2.33 1.08 0.38
CA ARG A 92 3.48 1.88 0.81
C ARG A 92 3.13 2.86 1.90
N TYR A 93 1.92 3.40 1.84
CA TYR A 93 1.43 4.37 2.81
C TYR A 93 0.48 3.67 3.79
N ALA A 94 0.59 4.02 5.06
CA ALA A 94 -0.26 3.53 6.13
C ALA A 94 -0.59 4.68 7.10
N THR A 95 -1.64 4.53 7.89
CA THR A 95 -2.07 5.54 8.87
C THR A 95 -1.58 5.15 10.26
N CYS A 96 -0.93 6.06 11.01
CA CYS A 96 -0.53 5.77 12.40
C CYS A 96 -1.79 5.69 13.27
N GLN A 97 -1.98 4.60 14.00
CA GLN A 97 -3.18 4.39 14.82
C GLN A 97 -3.31 5.41 15.97
N ASN A 98 -2.21 6.07 16.36
CA ASN A 98 -2.18 7.02 17.47
C ASN A 98 -2.40 8.48 17.04
N CYS A 99 -1.77 8.95 15.96
CA CYS A 99 -1.90 10.34 15.50
C CYS A 99 -2.80 10.51 14.26
N THR A 100 -3.25 9.42 13.64
CA THR A 100 -4.07 9.39 12.41
C THR A 100 -3.41 10.00 11.17
N GLU A 101 -2.12 10.33 11.22
CA GLU A 101 -1.36 10.82 10.07
C GLU A 101 -0.92 9.67 9.16
N GLU A 102 -0.87 9.93 7.85
CA GLU A 102 -0.35 9.01 6.85
C GLU A 102 1.19 9.05 6.82
N PHE A 103 1.83 7.88 6.74
CA PHE A 103 3.27 7.75 6.66
C PHE A 103 3.72 6.71 5.63
N ASP A 104 4.90 6.92 5.05
CA ASP A 104 5.56 5.95 4.16
C ASP A 104 6.22 4.84 5.01
N VAL A 105 5.72 3.62 4.88
CA VAL A 105 6.18 2.43 5.62
C VAL A 105 7.66 2.14 5.40
N THR A 106 8.23 2.50 4.25
CA THR A 106 9.67 2.30 3.97
C THR A 106 10.58 3.27 4.71
N LYS A 107 10.04 4.43 5.10
CA LYS A 107 10.78 5.49 5.80
C LYS A 107 10.49 5.52 7.29
N ASN A 108 9.50 4.75 7.75
CA ASN A 108 9.09 4.71 9.14
C ASN A 108 10.20 4.10 10.01
N THR A 109 10.87 4.94 10.79
CA THR A 109 11.85 4.51 11.80
C THR A 109 11.16 4.29 13.14
N SER A 110 11.84 3.61 14.07
CA SER A 110 11.35 3.49 15.45
C SER A 110 11.02 4.85 16.06
N THR A 111 11.69 5.93 15.66
CA THR A 111 11.48 7.29 16.14
C THR A 111 10.39 8.10 15.44
N SER A 112 9.76 7.57 14.37
CA SER A 112 8.88 8.35 13.48
C SER A 112 7.49 8.63 14.05
N CYS A 113 6.86 7.69 14.78
CA CYS A 113 5.59 7.91 15.48
C CYS A 113 5.79 7.55 16.97
N HIS A 114 6.14 8.52 17.81
CA HIS A 114 6.28 8.28 19.25
C HIS A 114 5.25 9.00 20.10
N PHE A 115 4.49 9.94 19.55
CA PHE A 115 4.09 11.08 20.35
C PHE A 115 3.44 12.18 19.51
N HIS A 116 2.66 13.03 20.17
CA HIS A 116 2.94 14.47 20.10
C HIS A 116 2.76 15.16 21.49
N PRO A 117 3.76 15.20 22.38
CA PRO A 117 3.94 16.21 23.40
C PRO A 117 5.23 16.96 23.10
N SER A 118 5.06 17.93 22.22
CA SER A 118 5.67 19.26 22.19
C SER A 118 4.91 20.04 21.12
N LYS A 119 3.62 20.31 21.38
CA LYS A 119 2.95 21.46 20.74
C LYS A 119 3.17 22.64 21.69
N THR A 120 4.25 23.38 21.46
CA THR A 120 4.48 24.69 22.09
C THR A 120 3.95 25.77 21.17
#